data_AF-A0A0N0ITP6-F1
#
_entry.id   AF-A0A0N0ITP6-F1
#
_cell.length_a   1.000
_cell.length_b   1.000
_cell.length_c   1.000
_cell.angle_alpha   90.00
_cell.angle_beta   90.00
_cell.angle_gamma   90.00
#
_symmetry.space_group_name_H-M   'P 1'
#
loop_
_entity.id
_entity.type
_entity.pdbx_description
1 polymer ?
#
loop_
_entity_poly.entity_id
_entity_poly.type
_entity_poly.pdbx_seq_one_letter_code
_entity_poly.pdbx_strand_id
1 'polypeptide(L)'
;DEYLSPVYGDGLSTNGRMTSGTNRYFNFNVSNVLSYAFSLSDDHRFNASLFQEAYQSNTRTLAATGQSVALSTLEHISSFVVPVDHTGVNNLESSRSGYGATLGYNYKG
;
A
#
# COMPACT_ATOMS: atom_id res chain seq x y z
N ASP A 1 16.02 0.43 -9.46
CA ASP A 1 17.42 0.64 -9.03
C ASP A 1 18.25 1.07 -10.21
N GLU A 2 19.24 1.91 -9.95
CA GLU A 2 20.15 2.47 -10.95
C GLU A 2 21.58 2.38 -10.43
N TYR A 3 22.50 1.93 -11.28
CA TYR A 3 23.94 1.83 -10.97
C TYR A 3 24.75 2.55 -12.03
N LEU A 4 25.59 3.49 -11.60
CA LEU A 4 26.55 4.21 -12.44
C LEU A 4 27.96 3.70 -12.15
N SER A 5 28.60 3.16 -13.19
CA SER A 5 29.93 2.56 -13.09
C SER A 5 31.01 3.63 -12.81
N PRO A 6 32.00 3.32 -11.96
CA PRO A 6 33.15 4.20 -11.72
C PRO A 6 34.14 4.27 -12.88
N VAL A 7 34.11 3.31 -13.82
CA VAL A 7 35.20 3.11 -14.79
C VAL A 7 35.01 3.92 -16.08
N TYR A 8 33.77 4.19 -16.49
CA TYR A 8 33.46 4.94 -17.72
C TYR A 8 32.15 5.75 -17.54
N GLY A 9 32.13 7.04 -17.90
CA GLY A 9 30.90 7.87 -17.92
C GLY A 9 30.54 8.58 -16.60
N ASP A 10 29.25 8.85 -16.39
CA ASP A 10 28.69 9.75 -15.37
C ASP A 10 28.98 9.38 -13.90
N GLY A 11 29.42 8.14 -13.62
CA GLY A 11 29.79 7.65 -12.28
C GLY A 11 31.26 7.89 -11.89
N LEU A 12 32.10 8.38 -12.80
CA LEU A 12 33.54 8.60 -12.57
C LEU A 12 33.81 9.68 -11.51
N SER A 13 33.03 10.77 -11.51
CA SER A 13 33.21 11.90 -10.59
C SER A 13 32.91 11.55 -9.12
N THR A 14 32.13 10.48 -8.89
CA THR A 14 31.72 10.02 -7.56
C THR A 14 32.31 8.66 -7.19
N ASN A 15 33.26 8.12 -7.98
CA ASN A 15 33.82 6.78 -7.84
C ASN A 15 32.74 5.68 -7.72
N GLY A 16 31.71 5.79 -8.57
CA GLY A 16 30.56 4.90 -8.62
C GLY A 16 29.40 5.42 -7.76
N ARG A 17 28.17 5.19 -8.24
CA ARG A 17 26.94 5.60 -7.55
C ARG A 17 25.88 4.52 -7.74
N MET A 18 25.19 4.17 -6.66
CA MET A 18 23.99 3.34 -6.74
C MET A 18 22.82 4.02 -6.05
N THR A 19 21.67 4.00 -6.71
CA THR A 19 20.39 4.39 -6.14
C THR A 19 19.49 3.15 -6.09
N SER A 20 19.05 2.74 -4.90
CA SER A 20 18.13 1.63 -4.70
C SER A 20 16.87 2.09 -3.99
N GLY A 21 15.72 1.55 -4.39
CA GLY A 21 14.44 1.89 -3.80
C GLY A 21 13.51 0.69 -3.68
N THR A 22 12.71 0.67 -2.60
CA THR A 22 11.65 -0.31 -2.40
C THR A 22 10.33 0.39 -2.13
N ASN A 23 9.28 -0.08 -2.80
CA ASN A 23 7.91 0.35 -2.57
C ASN A 23 7.14 -0.79 -1.92
N ARG A 24 6.47 -0.49 -0.82
CA ARG A 24 5.54 -1.40 -0.15
C ARG A 24 4.14 -0.87 -0.26
N TYR A 25 3.23 -1.74 -0.71
CA TYR A 25 1.81 -1.49 -0.78
C TYR A 25 1.11 -2.32 0.28
N PHE A 26 0.35 -1.67 1.16
CA PHE A 26 -0.49 -2.34 2.14
C PHE A 26 -1.94 -1.89 1.94
N ASN A 27 -2.78 -2.82 1.53
CA ASN A 27 -4.19 -2.57 1.23
C ASN A 27 -5.04 -3.60 1.98
N PHE A 28 -6.06 -3.17 2.71
CA PHE A 28 -7.04 -4.06 3.31
C PHE A 28 -8.47 -3.55 3.11
N ASN A 29 -9.41 -4.50 3.05
CA ASN A 29 -10.84 -4.26 3.04
C ASN A 29 -11.49 -5.22 4.05
N VAL A 30 -12.33 -4.67 4.92
CA VAL A 30 -13.13 -5.42 5.90
C VAL A 30 -14.59 -5.04 5.68
N SER A 31 -15.45 -6.03 5.48
CA SER A 31 -16.89 -5.84 5.30
C SER A 31 -17.66 -6.82 6.17
N ASN A 32 -18.54 -6.30 7.02
CA ASN A 32 -19.42 -7.07 7.88
C ASN A 32 -20.87 -6.76 7.51
N VAL A 33 -21.70 -7.80 7.35
CA VAL A 33 -23.13 -7.66 7.09
C VAL A 33 -23.91 -8.60 7.99
N LEU A 34 -24.88 -8.06 8.72
CA LEU A 34 -25.85 -8.82 9.51
C LEU A 34 -27.23 -8.60 8.89
N SER A 35 -27.86 -9.68 8.43
CA SER A 35 -29.18 -9.62 7.81
C SER A 35 -30.17 -10.51 8.55
N TYR A 36 -31.38 -10.00 8.74
CA TYR A 36 -32.48 -10.71 9.35
C TYR A 36 -33.75 -10.54 8.52
N ALA A 37 -34.46 -11.64 8.29
CA ALA A 37 -35.74 -11.62 7.58
C ALA A 37 -36.76 -12.43 8.37
N PHE A 38 -37.97 -11.90 8.48
CA PHE A 38 -39.08 -12.60 9.11
C PHE A 38 -40.38 -12.32 8.36
N SER A 39 -41.30 -13.27 8.42
CA SER A 39 -42.64 -13.14 7.85
C SER A 39 -43.67 -13.09 8.98
N LEU A 40 -44.71 -12.29 8.79
CA LEU A 40 -45.89 -12.25 9.67
C LEU A 40 -47.09 -12.69 8.82
N SER A 41 -47.63 -13.88 9.07
CA SER A 41 -48.57 -14.54 8.15
C SER A 41 -47.96 -14.75 6.74
N ASP A 42 -48.80 -15.15 5.78
CA ASP A 42 -48.40 -15.31 4.37
C ASP A 42 -48.30 -13.96 3.62
N ASP A 43 -48.82 -12.88 4.21
CA ASP A 43 -49.02 -11.61 3.53
C ASP A 43 -47.97 -10.54 3.86
N HIS A 44 -47.27 -10.64 5.00
CA HIS A 44 -46.27 -9.66 5.41
C HIS A 44 -44.86 -10.25 5.44
N ARG A 45 -43.92 -9.60 4.77
CA ARG A 45 -42.48 -9.92 4.84
C ARG A 45 -41.69 -8.70 5.27
N PHE A 46 -40.79 -8.91 6.21
CA PHE A 46 -39.87 -7.90 6.72
C PHE A 46 -38.43 -8.37 6.51
N ASN A 47 -37.56 -7.43 6.17
CA ASN A 47 -36.13 -7.64 6.10
C ASN A 47 -35.40 -6.44 6.71
N ALA A 48 -34.36 -6.72 7.47
CA ALA A 48 -33.48 -5.72 8.03
C ALA A 48 -32.03 -6.15 7.79
N SER A 49 -31.18 -5.21 7.41
CA SER A 49 -29.75 -5.45 7.30
C SER A 49 -28.97 -4.33 7.97
N LEU A 50 -27.89 -4.70 8.64
CA LEU A 50 -26.86 -3.80 9.13
C LEU A 50 -25.58 -4.12 8.37
N PHE A 51 -24.86 -3.08 7.95
CA PHE A 51 -23.60 -3.24 7.25
C PHE A 51 -22.54 -2.28 7.80
N GLN A 52 -21.30 -2.73 7.80
CA GLN A 52 -20.13 -1.96 8.16
C GLN A 52 -19.02 -2.29 7.16
N GLU A 53 -18.34 -1.27 6.67
CA GLU A 53 -17.20 -1.40 5.78
C GLU A 53 -16.03 -0.54 6.26
N ALA A 54 -14.81 -1.04 6.11
CA ALA A 54 -13.58 -0.28 6.28
C ALA A 54 -12.57 -0.67 5.20
N TYR A 55 -11.94 0.34 4.60
CA TYR A 55 -10.89 0.20 3.61
C TYR A 55 -9.71 1.10 3.98
N GLN A 56 -8.49 0.61 3.79
CA GLN A 56 -7.29 1.43 3.85
C GLN A 56 -6.31 1.00 2.75
N SER A 57 -5.69 2.01 2.14
CA SER A 57 -4.56 1.87 1.25
C SER A 57 -3.41 2.73 1.75
N ASN A 58 -2.23 2.14 1.86
CA ASN A 58 -1.01 2.84 2.23
C ASN A 58 0.13 2.43 1.29
N THR A 59 0.79 3.44 0.72
CA THR A 59 2.02 3.26 -0.06
C THR A 59 3.20 3.87 0.67
N ARG A 60 4.23 3.06 0.92
CA ARG A 60 5.48 3.51 1.53
C ARG A 60 6.65 3.27 0.59
N THR A 61 7.38 4.34 0.30
CA THR A 61 8.61 4.30 -0.50
C THR A 61 9.80 4.56 0.40
N LEU A 62 10.82 3.70 0.30
CA LEU A 62 12.13 3.87 0.92
C LEU A 62 13.17 3.83 -0.19
N ALA A 63 13.98 4.88 -0.32
CA ALA A 63 15.05 4.98 -1.28
C ALA A 63 16.36 5.38 -0.59
N ALA A 64 17.48 4.88 -1.09
CA ALA A 64 18.81 5.18 -0.58
C ALA A 64 19.80 5.31 -1.73
N THR A 65 20.78 6.20 -1.54
CA THR A 65 21.90 6.41 -2.48
C THR A 65 23.23 6.18 -1.77
N GLY A 66 24.12 5.40 -2.39
CA GLY A 66 25.49 5.15 -1.94
C GLY A 66 26.54 5.55 -2.98
N GLN A 67 27.74 5.91 -2.51
CA GLN A 67 28.90 6.30 -3.31
C GLN A 67 30.20 5.68 -2.77
N SER A 68 31.22 5.58 -3.64
CA SER A 68 32.49 4.86 -3.42
C SER A 68 32.34 3.35 -3.24
N VAL A 69 32.61 2.59 -4.32
CA VAL A 69 32.47 1.12 -4.36
C VAL A 69 33.61 0.42 -3.60
N ALA A 70 33.29 -0.62 -2.82
CA ALA A 70 34.31 -1.41 -2.10
C ALA A 70 35.13 -2.36 -3.00
N LEU A 71 34.68 -2.72 -4.20
CA LEU A 71 35.40 -3.49 -5.24
C LEU A 71 34.56 -3.45 -6.54
N SER A 72 35.19 -3.45 -7.73
CA SER A 72 34.55 -3.20 -9.04
C SER A 72 33.49 -4.22 -9.49
N THR A 73 33.22 -5.26 -8.72
CA THR A 73 32.31 -6.37 -9.05
C THR A 73 31.02 -6.40 -8.25
N LEU A 74 30.78 -5.46 -7.33
CA LEU A 74 29.58 -5.45 -6.49
C LEU A 74 28.55 -4.40 -6.95
N GLU A 75 27.29 -4.83 -7.02
CA GLU A 75 26.16 -4.04 -7.54
C GLU A 75 25.11 -3.70 -6.47
N HIS A 76 25.34 -4.04 -5.20
CA HIS A 76 24.38 -3.79 -4.10
C HIS A 76 24.79 -2.60 -3.24
N ILE A 77 23.82 -1.87 -2.68
CA ILE A 77 24.07 -0.65 -1.90
C ILE A 77 24.91 -0.89 -0.63
N SER A 78 24.83 -2.09 -0.06
CA SER A 78 25.68 -2.54 1.06
C SER A 78 27.16 -2.64 0.70
N SER A 79 27.50 -2.56 -0.59
CA SER A 79 28.86 -2.67 -1.12
C SER A 79 29.55 -1.31 -1.27
N PHE A 80 28.86 -0.23 -0.90
CA PHE A 80 29.37 1.13 -0.92
C PHE A 80 29.79 1.56 0.49
N VAL A 81 30.91 2.29 0.56
CA VAL A 81 31.53 2.68 1.84
C VAL A 81 30.87 3.93 2.42
N VAL A 82 30.22 4.75 1.59
CA VAL A 82 29.59 6.01 2.02
C VAL A 82 28.13 6.11 1.54
N PRO A 83 27.14 5.98 2.44
CA PRO A 83 25.78 6.37 2.13
C PRO A 83 25.69 7.90 2.08
N VAL A 84 25.16 8.44 0.99
CA VAL A 84 25.10 9.90 0.75
C VAL A 84 23.70 10.48 0.91
N ASP A 85 22.66 9.67 0.70
CA ASP A 85 21.28 10.11 0.93
C ASP A 85 20.38 8.93 1.29
N HIS A 86 19.35 9.21 2.10
CA HIS A 86 18.26 8.29 2.40
C HIS A 86 16.95 9.07 2.45
N THR A 87 15.98 8.64 1.66
CA THR A 87 14.67 9.27 1.57
C THR A 87 13.58 8.26 1.90
N GLY A 88 12.70 8.60 2.84
CA GLY A 88 11.51 7.83 3.17
C GLY A 88 10.27 8.69 3.04
N VAL A 89 9.35 8.29 2.15
CA VAL A 89 8.09 9.03 1.94
C VAL A 89 6.91 8.11 2.15
N ASN A 90 5.99 8.52 3.03
CA ASN A 90 4.65 7.94 3.09
C ASN A 90 3.84 8.60 1.98
N ASN A 91 3.78 7.91 0.83
CA ASN A 91 3.42 8.58 -0.40
C ASN A 91 1.94 8.87 -0.51
N LEU A 92 1.04 8.04 0.04
CA LEU A 92 -0.40 8.26 0.04
C LEU A 92 -1.03 7.33 1.09
N GLU A 93 -1.80 7.90 2.01
CA GLU A 93 -2.68 7.15 2.91
C GLU A 93 -4.13 7.53 2.58
N SER A 94 -4.94 6.55 2.19
CA SER A 94 -6.37 6.73 1.94
C SER A 94 -7.14 5.72 2.75
N SER A 95 -7.98 6.21 3.66
CA SER A 95 -8.85 5.38 4.51
C SER A 95 -10.29 5.82 4.36
N ARG A 96 -11.21 4.87 4.22
CA ARG A 96 -12.65 5.11 4.24
C ARG A 96 -13.33 4.05 5.08
N SER A 97 -14.21 4.47 5.97
CA SER A 97 -15.10 3.57 6.70
C SER A 97 -16.53 4.07 6.64
N GLY A 98 -17.48 3.14 6.64
CA GLY A 98 -18.90 3.45 6.63
C GLY A 98 -19.69 2.40 7.39
N TYR A 99 -20.85 2.80 7.88
CA TYR A 99 -21.85 1.89 8.41
C TYR A 99 -23.21 2.32 7.88
N GLY A 100 -24.15 1.39 7.84
CA GLY A 100 -25.51 1.70 7.48
C GLY A 100 -26.46 0.56 7.77
N ALA A 101 -27.73 0.86 7.53
CA ALA A 101 -28.82 -0.07 7.76
C ALA A 101 -29.82 0.02 6.62
N THR A 102 -30.48 -1.08 6.32
CA THR A 102 -31.65 -1.12 5.45
C THR A 102 -32.80 -1.80 6.17
N LEU A 103 -34.01 -1.31 5.93
CA LEU A 103 -35.26 -1.92 6.36
C LEU A 103 -36.17 -2.03 5.14
N GLY A 104 -36.72 -3.21 4.91
CA GLY A 104 -37.69 -3.48 3.87
C GLY A 104 -38.94 -4.12 4.45
N TYR A 105 -40.07 -3.75 3.87
CA TYR A 105 -41.38 -4.32 4.16
C TYR A 105 -42.10 -4.57 2.83
N ASN A 106 -42.68 -5.76 2.70
CA ASN A 106 -43.49 -6.15 1.56
C ASN A 106 -44.83 -6.70 2.05
N TYR A 107 -45.90 -6.24 1.41
CA TYR A 107 -47.26 -6.72 1.62
C TYR A 107 -47.77 -7.40 0.35
N LYS A 108 -48.38 -8.57 0.50
CA LYS A 108 -49.09 -9.26 -0.58
C LYS A 108 -50.59 -9.14 -0.30
N GLY A 109 -51.24 -8.22 -1.01
CA GLY A 109 -52.70 -8.05 -1.03
C GLY A 109 -53.34 -8.78 -2.22
#